data_AF-F6H6W6-F1
#
_entry.id   AF-F6H6W6-F1
#
_cell.length_a   1.000
_cell.length_b   1.000
_cell.length_c   1.000
_cell.angle_alpha   90.00
_cell.angle_beta   90.00
_cell.angle_gamma   90.00
#
_symmetry.space_group_name_H-M   'P 1'
#
loop_
_entity.id
_entity.type
_entity.pdbx_description
1 polymer ?
#
loop_
_entity_poly.entity_id
_entity_poly.type
_entity_poly.pdbx_seq_one_letter_code
_entity_poly.pdbx_strand_id
1 'polypeptide(L)'
;MGIDLVAGGKSKKTKRTAPKSDDIYLKLLVKLYRFLVRRTGSKFNAVILKRLFMSKINKPPMSLSRLIRYMQGKEDKIAVLVGTVTDDLRVYEVPTLKVTALRFTERARARIEKAGGECLTFDQLALRAPLGQNTLTNQENSRPKPL
;
A
#
# COMPACT_ATOMS: atom_id res chain seq x y z
N MET A 1 -48.61 -0.12 -8.47
CA MET A 1 -48.10 0.29 -7.14
C MET A 1 -46.73 0.92 -7.33
N GLY A 2 -46.60 2.24 -7.18
CA GLY A 2 -45.33 2.95 -7.26
C GLY A 2 -44.57 2.80 -5.95
N ILE A 3 -43.35 2.27 -6.00
CA ILE A 3 -42.49 2.16 -4.81
C ILE A 3 -41.81 3.52 -4.63
N ASP A 4 -42.18 4.24 -3.57
CA ASP A 4 -41.49 5.45 -3.15
C ASP A 4 -40.15 5.06 -2.49
N LEU A 5 -39.08 5.01 -3.28
CA LEU A 5 -37.73 4.79 -2.79
C LEU A 5 -37.13 6.14 -2.40
N VAL A 6 -37.15 6.45 -1.10
CA VAL A 6 -36.40 7.55 -0.49
C VAL A 6 -34.92 7.36 -0.86
N ALA A 7 -34.47 8.13 -1.86
CA ALA A 7 -33.14 8.07 -2.47
C ALA A 7 -32.78 6.76 -3.22
N GLY A 8 -33.31 6.62 -4.44
CA GLY A 8 -32.50 6.22 -5.61
C GLY A 8 -32.28 4.72 -5.85
N GLY A 9 -33.04 4.16 -6.80
CA GLY A 9 -33.02 2.74 -7.24
C GLY A 9 -31.64 2.06 -7.49
N LYS A 10 -31.31 1.70 -8.74
CA LYS A 10 -30.05 0.96 -9.04
C LYS A 10 -28.83 1.87 -8.83
N SER A 11 -28.16 1.74 -7.68
CA SER A 11 -26.94 2.51 -7.39
C SER A 11 -25.75 2.06 -8.27
N LYS A 12 -25.20 3.01 -9.04
CA LYS A 12 -24.01 2.76 -9.87
C LYS A 12 -22.77 2.64 -8.98
N LYS A 13 -22.04 1.54 -9.11
CA LYS A 13 -20.75 1.35 -8.44
C LYS A 13 -19.64 2.03 -9.24
N THR A 14 -19.25 3.25 -8.85
CA THR A 14 -18.18 4.02 -9.51
C THR A 14 -16.76 3.54 -9.14
N LYS A 15 -16.64 2.62 -8.18
CA LYS A 15 -15.35 2.11 -7.69
C LYS A 15 -14.83 0.94 -8.53
N ARG A 16 -13.51 0.90 -8.74
CA ARG A 16 -12.84 -0.24 -9.38
C ARG A 16 -12.92 -1.48 -8.48
N THR A 17 -13.32 -2.59 -9.08
CA THR A 17 -13.45 -3.91 -8.43
C THR A 17 -12.33 -4.89 -8.81
N ALA A 18 -11.57 -4.56 -9.86
CA ALA A 18 -10.45 -5.34 -10.37
C ALA A 18 -9.36 -4.40 -10.92
N PRO A 19 -8.09 -4.85 -10.97
CA PRO A 19 -7.04 -4.09 -11.65
C PRO A 19 -7.31 -4.08 -13.15
N LYS A 20 -7.13 -2.91 -13.80
CA LYS A 20 -7.18 -2.79 -15.28
C LYS A 20 -5.88 -3.25 -15.95
N SER A 21 -4.80 -3.39 -15.19
CA SER A 21 -3.48 -3.72 -15.72
C SER A 21 -3.38 -5.21 -16.09
N ASP A 22 -2.62 -5.50 -17.15
CA ASP A 22 -2.35 -6.87 -17.61
C ASP A 22 -1.14 -7.55 -16.97
N ASP A 23 -0.46 -6.87 -16.05
CA ASP A 23 0.64 -7.44 -15.27
C ASP A 23 0.18 -8.66 -14.47
N ILE A 24 0.80 -9.82 -14.78
CA ILE A 24 0.52 -11.11 -14.17
C ILE A 24 0.84 -11.09 -12.67
N TYR A 25 1.96 -10.48 -12.26
CA TYR A 25 2.37 -10.43 -10.85
C TYR A 25 1.38 -9.60 -10.03
N LEU A 26 0.89 -8.49 -10.59
CA LEU A 26 -0.15 -7.71 -9.94
C LEU A 26 -1.47 -8.48 -9.84
N LYS A 27 -1.85 -9.23 -10.88
CA LYS A 27 -3.07 -10.08 -10.86
C LYS A 27 -2.95 -11.18 -9.79
N LEU A 28 -1.80 -11.81 -9.64
CA LEU A 28 -1.53 -12.80 -8.59
C LEU A 28 -1.58 -12.18 -7.19
N LEU A 29 -0.94 -11.02 -7.01
CA LEU A 29 -0.95 -10.31 -5.73
C LEU A 29 -2.38 -9.91 -5.32
N VAL A 30 -3.18 -9.45 -6.27
CA VAL A 30 -4.60 -9.16 -6.06
C VAL A 30 -5.37 -10.41 -5.62
N LYS A 31 -5.13 -11.58 -6.24
CA LYS A 31 -5.79 -12.84 -5.85
C LYS A 31 -5.43 -13.21 -4.40
N LEU A 32 -4.16 -13.09 -4.03
CA LEU A 32 -3.68 -13.34 -2.66
C LEU A 32 -4.39 -12.42 -1.65
N TYR A 33 -4.36 -11.10 -1.86
CA TYR A 33 -4.99 -10.16 -0.94
C TYR A 33 -6.52 -10.29 -0.92
N ARG A 34 -7.15 -10.66 -2.04
CA ARG A 34 -8.59 -10.95 -2.07
C ARG A 34 -8.95 -12.19 -1.26
N PHE A 35 -8.10 -13.22 -1.26
CA PHE A 35 -8.23 -14.38 -0.39
C PHE A 35 -8.06 -13.98 1.08
N LEU A 36 -6.99 -13.22 1.41
CA LEU A 36 -6.73 -12.76 2.77
C LEU A 36 -7.88 -11.93 3.33
N VAL A 37 -8.39 -10.94 2.60
CA VAL A 37 -9.53 -10.11 3.04
C VAL A 37 -10.76 -10.96 3.36
N ARG A 38 -11.05 -11.96 2.53
CA ARG A 38 -12.20 -12.84 2.73
C ARG A 38 -12.06 -13.75 3.95
N ARG A 39 -10.85 -14.21 4.26
CA ARG A 39 -10.58 -15.18 5.33
C ARG A 39 -10.29 -14.53 6.68
N THR A 40 -9.63 -13.38 6.70
CA THR A 40 -9.22 -12.72 7.96
C THR A 40 -10.12 -11.56 8.37
N GLY A 41 -10.85 -10.93 7.44
CA GLY A 41 -11.68 -9.76 7.74
C GLY A 41 -10.89 -8.51 8.17
N SER A 42 -9.55 -8.51 8.07
CA SER A 42 -8.72 -7.37 8.49
C SER A 42 -8.96 -6.14 7.60
N LYS A 43 -9.25 -4.99 8.24
CA LYS A 43 -9.41 -3.69 7.56
C LYS A 43 -8.14 -3.28 6.81
N PHE A 44 -6.97 -3.66 7.30
CA PHE A 44 -5.68 -3.37 6.67
C PHE A 44 -5.58 -4.00 5.28
N ASN A 45 -5.87 -5.30 5.16
CA ASN A 45 -5.83 -6.00 3.88
C ASN A 45 -6.86 -5.44 2.88
N ALA A 46 -8.02 -5.00 3.37
CA ALA A 46 -9.04 -4.37 2.54
C ALA A 46 -8.54 -3.04 1.93
N VAL A 47 -7.78 -2.25 2.71
CA VAL A 47 -7.15 -1.02 2.23
C VAL A 47 -6.09 -1.32 1.18
N ILE A 48 -5.21 -2.30 1.40
CA ILE A 48 -4.19 -2.71 0.42
C ILE A 48 -4.85 -3.16 -0.89
N LEU A 49 -5.83 -4.05 -0.82
CA LEU A 49 -6.54 -4.56 -2.00
C LEU A 49 -7.17 -3.42 -2.81
N LYS A 50 -7.82 -2.46 -2.14
CA LYS A 50 -8.39 -1.28 -2.80
C LYS A 50 -7.32 -0.45 -3.51
N ARG A 51 -6.13 -0.31 -2.92
CA ARG A 51 -5.00 0.44 -3.51
C ARG A 51 -4.35 -0.31 -4.68
N LEU A 52 -4.28 -1.63 -4.65
CA LEU A 52 -3.78 -2.43 -5.78
C LEU A 52 -4.62 -2.20 -7.06
N PHE A 53 -5.92 -1.93 -6.94
CA PHE A 53 -6.81 -1.60 -8.07
C PHE A 53 -6.65 -0.19 -8.64
N MET A 54 -5.97 0.69 -7.90
CA MET A 54 -5.78 2.08 -8.33
C MET A 54 -4.85 2.18 -9.54
N SER A 55 -5.05 3.23 -10.34
CA SER A 55 -4.16 3.59 -11.45
C SER A 55 -2.77 3.99 -10.94
N LYS A 56 -1.77 3.97 -11.83
CA LYS A 56 -0.40 4.40 -11.52
C LYS A 56 -0.35 5.86 -11.01
N ILE A 57 -1.16 6.74 -11.60
CA ILE A 57 -1.27 8.16 -11.19
C ILE A 57 -1.69 8.29 -9.72
N ASN A 58 -2.60 7.42 -9.26
CA ASN A 58 -3.10 7.41 -7.88
C ASN A 58 -2.18 6.64 -6.91
N LYS A 59 -1.02 6.18 -7.38
CA LYS A 59 0.03 5.50 -6.59
C LYS A 59 1.32 6.30 -6.72
N PRO A 60 1.39 7.52 -6.16
CA PRO A 60 2.55 8.38 -6.31
C PRO A 60 3.80 7.73 -5.70
N PRO A 61 4.98 7.98 -6.28
CA PRO A 61 6.23 7.55 -5.68
C PRO A 61 6.49 8.28 -4.36
N MET A 62 7.24 7.64 -3.47
CA MET A 62 7.61 8.17 -2.17
C MET A 62 9.12 8.25 -2.03
N SER A 63 9.63 9.42 -1.66
CA SER A 63 11.05 9.61 -1.40
C SER A 63 11.46 9.07 -0.03
N LEU A 64 12.73 8.68 0.11
CA LEU A 64 13.32 8.24 1.37
C LEU A 64 13.18 9.30 2.48
N SER A 65 13.42 10.59 2.17
CA SER A 65 13.26 11.70 3.13
C SER A 65 11.89 11.70 3.79
N ARG A 66 10.85 11.50 2.98
CA ARG A 66 9.46 11.51 3.42
C ARG A 66 9.17 10.27 4.26
N LEU A 67 9.68 9.12 3.83
CA LEU A 67 9.52 7.85 4.55
C LEU A 67 10.20 7.89 5.93
N ILE A 68 11.39 8.47 6.04
CA ILE A 68 12.11 8.64 7.32
C ILE A 68 11.28 9.49 8.28
N ARG A 69 10.77 10.64 7.82
CA ARG A 69 9.88 11.48 8.65
C ARG A 69 8.63 10.74 9.12
N TYR A 70 8.06 9.88 8.28
CA TYR A 70 6.90 9.06 8.66
C TYR A 70 7.20 7.98 9.70
N MET A 71 8.46 7.52 9.74
CA MET A 71 8.92 6.46 10.63
C MET A 71 9.53 6.97 11.94
N GLN A 72 9.71 8.28 12.08
CA GLN A 72 10.16 8.90 13.33
C GLN A 72 9.23 8.49 14.50
N GLY A 73 9.83 7.90 15.53
CA GLY A 73 9.12 7.41 16.73
C GLY A 73 8.37 6.08 16.55
N LYS A 74 8.57 5.36 15.44
CA LYS A 74 7.88 4.08 15.14
C LYS A 74 8.81 3.07 14.48
N GLU A 75 9.99 2.89 15.04
CA GLU A 75 11.08 2.09 14.47
C GLU A 75 10.76 0.58 14.44
N ASP A 76 9.91 0.10 15.36
CA ASP A 76 9.52 -1.32 15.43
C ASP A 76 8.54 -1.77 14.34
N LYS A 77 7.98 -0.83 13.58
CA LYS A 77 6.89 -1.11 12.64
C LYS A 77 7.39 -1.25 11.21
N ILE A 78 6.66 -2.05 10.43
CA ILE A 78 6.93 -2.20 9.00
C ILE A 78 6.20 -1.09 8.23
N ALA A 79 6.93 -0.27 7.49
CA ALA A 79 6.36 0.73 6.61
C ALA A 79 5.80 0.06 5.34
N VAL A 80 4.51 0.21 5.06
CA VAL A 80 3.85 -0.42 3.91
C VAL A 80 3.38 0.65 2.93
N LEU A 81 3.96 0.61 1.73
CA LEU A 81 3.68 1.54 0.65
C LEU A 81 3.17 0.82 -0.60
N VAL A 82 1.95 1.14 -1.01
CA VAL A 82 1.44 0.68 -2.32
C VAL A 82 1.87 1.65 -3.41
N GLY A 83 3.15 1.56 -3.80
CA GLY A 83 3.76 2.48 -4.75
C GLY A 83 5.25 2.18 -4.95
N THR A 84 5.96 3.14 -5.54
CA THR A 84 7.41 3.06 -5.75
C THR A 84 8.13 3.85 -4.67
N VAL A 85 9.18 3.29 -4.08
CA VAL A 85 10.11 4.04 -3.21
C VAL A 85 11.28 4.55 -4.07
N THR A 86 11.53 5.85 -4.01
CA THR A 86 12.58 6.53 -4.76
C THR A 86 13.65 7.05 -3.82
N ASP A 87 14.88 7.07 -4.32
CA ASP A 87 16.03 7.64 -3.60
C ASP A 87 15.90 9.16 -3.46
N ASP A 88 16.53 9.71 -2.43
CA ASP A 88 16.68 11.14 -2.21
C ASP A 88 18.11 11.46 -1.78
N LEU A 89 18.86 12.09 -2.67
CA LEU A 89 20.28 12.42 -2.50
C LEU A 89 20.53 13.41 -1.35
N ARG A 90 19.50 14.15 -0.92
CA ARG A 90 19.62 15.16 0.14
C ARG A 90 19.71 14.56 1.54
N VAL A 91 19.24 13.32 1.69
CA VAL A 91 19.40 12.57 2.92
C VAL A 91 20.80 12.00 2.90
N TYR A 92 21.58 12.21 3.95
CA TYR A 92 22.91 11.62 4.07
C TYR A 92 22.81 10.24 4.73
N GLU A 93 22.16 10.18 5.88
CA GLU A 93 22.00 8.96 6.67
C GLU A 93 20.58 8.42 6.58
N VAL A 94 20.47 7.13 6.24
CA VAL A 94 19.20 6.41 6.23
C VAL A 94 19.19 5.55 7.51
N PRO A 95 18.17 5.67 8.37
CA PRO A 95 18.05 4.81 9.54
C PRO A 95 17.72 3.37 9.14
N THR A 96 17.82 2.44 10.09
CA THR A 96 17.39 1.05 9.91
C THR A 96 15.87 1.00 9.72
N LEU A 97 15.44 0.64 8.50
CA LEU A 97 14.03 0.70 8.12
C LEU A 97 13.57 -0.64 7.55
N LYS A 98 12.40 -1.12 8.00
CA LYS A 98 11.69 -2.25 7.38
C LYS A 98 10.61 -1.70 6.46
N VAL A 99 10.81 -1.76 5.15
CA VAL A 99 9.93 -1.15 4.15
C VAL A 99 9.38 -2.20 3.20
N THR A 100 8.06 -2.25 3.04
CA THR A 100 7.39 -3.02 2.00
C THR A 100 6.88 -2.09 0.90
N ALA A 101 7.24 -2.36 -0.35
CA ALA A 101 6.74 -1.58 -1.50
C ALA A 101 6.46 -2.46 -2.73
N LEU A 102 5.77 -1.88 -3.74
CA LEU A 102 5.58 -2.56 -5.03
C LEU A 102 6.85 -2.55 -5.87
N ARG A 103 7.62 -1.46 -5.77
CA ARG A 103 8.88 -1.28 -6.49
C ARG A 103 9.82 -0.41 -5.66
N PHE A 104 11.10 -0.74 -5.69
CA PHE A 104 12.18 0.10 -5.20
C PHE A 104 13.02 0.55 -6.38
N THR A 105 13.52 1.78 -6.36
CA THR A 105 14.65 2.12 -7.24
C THR A 105 15.90 1.43 -6.72
N GLU A 106 16.80 1.02 -7.62
CA GLU A 106 18.02 0.30 -7.27
C GLU A 106 18.86 1.07 -6.24
N ARG A 107 19.00 2.39 -6.44
CA ARG A 107 19.70 3.26 -5.49
C ARG A 107 19.05 3.29 -4.11
N ALA A 108 17.71 3.35 -4.05
CA ALA A 108 17.01 3.35 -2.76
C ALA A 108 17.19 2.01 -2.05
N ARG A 109 17.11 0.90 -2.79
CA ARG A 109 17.33 -0.45 -2.26
C ARG A 109 18.72 -0.60 -1.67
N ALA A 110 19.75 -0.25 -2.44
CA ALA A 110 21.15 -0.34 -2.00
C ALA A 110 21.42 0.51 -0.74
N ARG A 111 20.79 1.68 -0.63
CA ARG A 111 20.95 2.55 0.56
C ARG A 111 20.25 1.99 1.79
N ILE A 112 19.05 1.44 1.64
CA ILE A 112 18.33 0.79 2.75
C ILE A 112 19.10 -0.44 3.22
N GLU A 113 19.58 -1.28 2.30
CA GLU A 113 20.36 -2.48 2.62
C GLU A 113 21.70 -2.11 3.27
N LYS A 114 22.39 -1.06 2.77
CA LYS A 114 23.63 -0.54 3.39
C LYS A 114 23.41 -0.02 4.81
N ALA A 115 22.24 0.55 5.09
CA ALA A 115 21.85 0.99 6.42
C ALA A 115 21.44 -0.17 7.36
N GLY A 116 21.46 -1.43 6.90
CA GLY A 116 20.99 -2.59 7.65
C GLY A 116 19.46 -2.69 7.73
N GLY A 117 18.75 -1.99 6.84
CA GLY A 117 17.30 -2.09 6.69
C GLY A 117 16.87 -3.26 5.80
N GLU A 118 15.57 -3.56 5.81
CA GLU A 118 14.98 -4.64 5.02
C GLU A 118 14.01 -4.08 3.95
N CYS A 119 14.26 -4.41 2.68
CA CYS A 119 13.34 -4.16 1.58
C CYS A 119 12.48 -5.41 1.33
N LEU A 120 11.19 -5.34 1.69
CA LEU A 120 10.23 -6.43 1.60
C LEU A 120 9.29 -6.28 0.39
N THR A 121 8.85 -7.42 -0.12
CA THR A 121 7.77 -7.50 -1.11
C THR A 121 6.43 -7.79 -0.44
N PHE A 122 5.32 -7.53 -1.14
CA PHE A 122 3.98 -7.70 -0.57
C PHE A 122 3.62 -9.17 -0.29
N ASP A 123 4.17 -10.12 -1.04
CA ASP A 123 4.08 -11.55 -0.78
C ASP A 123 4.82 -11.94 0.52
N GLN A 124 6.03 -11.41 0.74
CA GLN A 124 6.77 -11.61 1.99
C GLN A 124 6.04 -10.99 3.20
N LEU A 125 5.44 -9.82 3.01
CA LEU A 125 4.62 -9.18 4.04
C LEU A 125 3.39 -10.03 4.39
N ALA A 126 2.73 -10.64 3.40
CA ALA A 126 1.57 -11.50 3.63
C ALA A 126 1.92 -12.75 4.45
N LEU A 127 3.14 -13.28 4.32
CA LEU A 127 3.63 -14.39 5.13
C LEU A 127 3.96 -13.96 6.57
N ARG A 128 4.61 -12.81 6.75
CA ARG A 128 5.03 -12.33 8.08
C ARG A 128 3.86 -11.78 8.90
N ALA A 129 2.98 -11.01 8.27
CA ALA A 129 1.91 -10.27 8.94
C ALA A 129 0.59 -10.37 8.18
N PRO A 130 -0.06 -11.55 8.13
CA PRO A 130 -1.32 -11.75 7.39
C PRO A 130 -2.48 -10.90 7.92
N LEU A 131 -2.41 -10.45 9.18
CA LEU A 131 -3.39 -9.56 9.81
C LEU A 131 -3.04 -8.07 9.70
N GLY A 132 -1.82 -7.73 9.30
CA GLY A 132 -1.31 -6.35 9.29
C GLY A 132 -0.86 -5.83 10.66
N GLN A 133 -0.59 -6.72 11.62
CA GLN A 133 -0.07 -6.34 12.93
C GLN A 133 1.31 -5.67 12.79
N ASN A 134 1.57 -4.63 13.58
CA ASN A 134 2.82 -3.86 13.56
C ASN A 134 3.20 -3.25 12.20
N THR A 135 2.20 -2.98 11.35
CA THR A 135 2.41 -2.30 10.07
C THR A 135 1.89 -0.87 10.10
N LEU A 136 2.56 0.02 9.37
CA LEU A 136 2.12 1.39 9.12
C LEU A 136 1.89 1.55 7.63
N THR A 137 0.64 1.74 7.24
CA THR A 137 0.34 2.12 5.87
C THR A 137 0.47 3.63 5.74
N ASN A 138 1.27 4.10 4.77
CA ASN A 138 1.33 5.53 4.55
C ASN A 138 -0.05 6.06 4.10
N GLN A 139 -0.65 6.92 4.92
CA GLN A 139 -1.85 7.69 4.63
C GLN A 139 -1.44 9.13 4.37
N GLU A 140 -0.91 9.38 3.18
CA GLU A 140 -0.86 10.75 2.69
C GLU A 140 -2.08 11.07 1.85
N ASN A 141 -3.03 11.73 2.51
CA ASN A 141 -3.91 12.74 1.95
C ASN A 141 -4.24 12.60 0.45
N SER A 142 -5.04 11.60 0.11
CA SER A 142 -6.16 11.87 -0.79
C SER A 142 -7.40 11.83 0.11
N ARG A 143 -7.87 13.00 0.53
CA ARG A 143 -9.07 13.20 1.37
C ARG A 143 -10.11 12.08 1.13
N PRO A 144 -10.72 11.47 2.17
CA PRO A 144 -12.06 10.96 1.95
C PRO A 144 -12.87 12.18 1.51
N LYS A 145 -13.33 12.24 0.25
CA LYS A 145 -14.45 13.13 -0.05
C LYS A 145 -15.56 12.68 0.89
N PRO A 146 -16.04 13.55 1.82
CA PRO A 146 -17.26 13.23 2.53
C PRO A 146 -18.38 13.04 1.50
N LEU A 147 -19.32 12.18 1.87
CA LEU A 147 -20.56 11.95 1.14
C LEU A 147 -21.27 13.28 0.82
#